data_AF-A0A533X7I1-F1
#
_entry.id   AF-A0A533X7I1-F1
#
_cell.length_a   1.000
_cell.length_b   1.000
_cell.length_c   1.000
_cell.angle_alpha   90.00
_cell.angle_beta   90.00
_cell.angle_gamma   90.00
#
_symmetry.space_group_name_H-M   'P 1'
#
loop_
_entity.id
_entity.type
_entity.pdbx_description
1 polymer ?
#
loop_
_entity_poly.entity_id
_entity_poly.type
_entity_poly.pdbx_seq_one_letter_code
_entity_poly.pdbx_strand_id
1 'polypeptide(L)'
;MERFECASCSMKTDEASLEARCRKCGGALIPLPLVERRVKRSELESLPPGVWRYRDLLPRVEEHQVVTLGEGGTPLLAAPRLGAELGFGALLVKDETRNPTGSFIDRGATVLASVAKRDGVRRVLCTTTGNLGASLAAYTAKAGIEARIGIHPNTDQGKLYQMIAYG
;
A
#
# COMPACT_ATOMS: atom_id res chain seq x y z
N MET A 1 -20.24 -4.27 -5.04
CA MET A 1 -20.20 -3.46 -3.81
C MET A 1 -19.02 -3.95 -2.99
N GLU A 2 -18.19 -3.07 -2.44
CA GLU A 2 -17.08 -3.48 -1.57
C GLU A 2 -17.66 -4.16 -0.32
N ARG A 3 -17.00 -5.22 0.15
CA ARG A 3 -17.41 -5.94 1.34
C ARG A 3 -16.23 -6.02 2.29
N PHE A 4 -16.53 -5.95 3.57
CA PHE A 4 -15.56 -6.03 4.65
C PHE A 4 -15.94 -7.15 5.59
N GLU A 5 -14.94 -7.75 6.23
CA GLU A 5 -15.11 -8.71 7.30
C GLU A 5 -14.33 -8.27 8.54
N CYS A 6 -14.99 -8.30 9.70
CA CYS A 6 -14.32 -8.01 10.95
C CYS A 6 -13.34 -9.13 11.32
N ALA A 7 -12.07 -8.79 11.52
CA ALA A 7 -11.04 -9.74 11.92
C ALA A 7 -11.29 -10.40 13.31
N SER A 8 -12.15 -9.80 14.14
CA SER A 8 -12.40 -10.26 15.51
C SER A 8 -13.69 -11.07 15.67
N CYS A 9 -14.75 -10.73 14.95
CA CYS A 9 -16.07 -11.38 15.11
C CYS A 9 -16.72 -11.87 13.81
N SER A 10 -16.00 -11.80 12.69
CA SER A 10 -16.45 -12.21 11.35
C SER A 10 -17.75 -11.56 10.87
N MET A 11 -18.20 -10.47 11.51
CA MET A 11 -19.30 -9.67 10.99
C MET A 11 -18.93 -9.14 9.61
N LYS A 12 -19.80 -9.37 8.63
CA LYS A 12 -19.67 -8.83 7.27
C LYS A 12 -20.47 -7.56 7.13
N THR A 13 -19.94 -6.59 6.40
CA THR A 13 -20.60 -5.32 6.11
C THR A 13 -20.16 -4.78 4.75
N ASP A 14 -21.03 -4.02 4.11
CA ASP A 14 -20.78 -3.24 2.90
C ASP A 14 -20.53 -1.74 3.20
N GLU A 15 -20.64 -1.34 4.46
CA GLU A 15 -20.36 0.02 4.90
C GLU A 15 -18.85 0.22 5.10
N ALA A 16 -18.24 0.95 4.17
CA ALA A 16 -16.93 1.53 4.40
C ALA A 16 -17.07 2.72 5.36
N SER A 17 -16.82 2.52 6.65
CA SER A 17 -16.58 3.65 7.55
C SER A 17 -15.13 4.13 7.37
N LEU A 18 -14.90 5.44 7.42
CA LEU A 18 -13.54 6.01 7.45
C LEU A 18 -12.71 5.46 8.62
N GLU A 19 -13.38 5.03 9.67
CA GLU A 19 -12.75 4.44 10.86
C GLU A 19 -12.33 2.98 10.65
N ALA A 20 -12.85 2.31 9.62
CA ALA A 20 -12.63 0.89 9.33
C ALA A 20 -12.83 -0.02 10.56
N ARG A 21 -13.81 0.32 11.41
CA ARG A 21 -14.13 -0.41 12.64
C ARG A 21 -15.50 -1.08 12.58
N CYS A 22 -15.55 -2.30 13.10
CA CYS A 22 -16.77 -3.08 13.20
C CYS A 22 -17.73 -2.45 14.21
N ARG A 23 -18.98 -2.16 13.78
CA ARG A 23 -20.01 -1.59 14.65
C ARG A 23 -20.41 -2.50 15.82
N LYS A 24 -20.20 -3.82 15.71
CA LYS A 24 -20.56 -4.80 16.74
C LYS A 24 -19.52 -4.90 17.86
N CYS A 25 -18.23 -4.95 17.53
CA CYS A 25 -17.18 -5.25 18.51
C CYS A 25 -15.98 -4.29 18.47
N GLY A 26 -15.99 -3.25 17.61
CA GLY A 26 -14.91 -2.28 17.47
C GLY A 26 -13.64 -2.79 16.80
N GLY A 27 -13.59 -4.07 16.39
CA GLY A 27 -12.45 -4.70 15.72
C GLY A 27 -12.21 -4.15 14.31
N ALA A 28 -11.00 -4.37 13.78
CA ALA A 28 -10.62 -3.90 12.45
C ALA A 28 -11.45 -4.60 11.36
N LEU A 29 -11.92 -3.83 10.38
CA LEU A 29 -12.55 -4.31 9.16
C LEU A 29 -11.49 -4.56 8.10
N ILE A 30 -11.48 -5.78 7.56
CA ILE A 30 -10.60 -6.19 6.48
C ILE A 30 -11.39 -6.15 5.17
N PRO A 31 -10.92 -5.42 4.14
CA PRO A 31 -11.58 -5.45 2.83
C PRO A 31 -11.46 -6.85 2.22
N LEU A 32 -12.57 -7.37 1.71
CA LEU A 32 -12.62 -8.61 0.96
C LEU A 32 -12.34 -8.33 -0.53
N PRO A 33 -11.72 -9.27 -1.27
CA PRO A 33 -11.50 -9.12 -2.70
C PRO A 33 -12.79 -8.81 -3.47
N LEU A 34 -12.69 -7.99 -4.53
CA LEU A 34 -13.85 -7.66 -5.37
C LEU A 34 -14.33 -8.87 -6.17
N VAL A 35 -13.41 -9.77 -6.51
CA VAL A 35 -13.71 -11.03 -7.19
C VAL A 35 -13.55 -12.22 -6.23
N GLU A 36 -14.58 -13.06 -6.14
CA GLU A 36 -14.52 -14.32 -5.38
C GLU A 36 -13.84 -15.44 -6.19
N ARG A 37 -13.70 -15.27 -7.51
CA ARG A 37 -13.02 -16.23 -8.37
C ARG A 37 -11.51 -16.14 -8.21
N ARG A 38 -10.83 -17.26 -8.46
CA ARG A 38 -9.37 -17.29 -8.58
C ARG A 38 -8.95 -16.50 -9.82
N VAL A 39 -8.13 -15.48 -9.64
CA VAL A 39 -7.48 -14.77 -10.74
C VAL A 39 -6.37 -15.66 -11.30
N LYS A 40 -6.39 -15.93 -12.61
CA LYS A 40 -5.37 -16.76 -13.26
C LYS A 40 -4.09 -15.98 -13.44
N ARG A 41 -2.95 -16.68 -13.34
CA ARG A 41 -1.63 -16.09 -13.58
C ARG A 41 -1.52 -15.46 -14.97
N SER A 42 -2.05 -16.11 -16.00
CA SER A 42 -2.03 -15.60 -17.38
C SER A 42 -2.79 -14.30 -17.56
N GLU A 43 -3.85 -14.06 -16.77
CA GLU A 43 -4.60 -12.80 -16.77
C GLU A 43 -3.76 -11.66 -16.16
N LEU A 44 -2.94 -11.96 -15.15
CA LEU A 44 -2.06 -10.97 -14.53
C LEU A 44 -0.82 -10.68 -15.38
N GLU A 45 -0.31 -11.68 -16.09
CA GLU A 45 0.88 -11.54 -16.95
C GLU A 45 0.63 -10.71 -18.21
N SER A 46 -0.61 -10.62 -18.67
CA SER A 46 -0.99 -9.74 -19.79
C SER A 46 -1.09 -8.25 -19.41
N LEU A 47 -1.06 -7.93 -18.12
CA LEU A 47 -1.17 -6.57 -17.59
C LEU A 47 0.20 -5.98 -17.24
N PRO A 48 0.37 -4.65 -17.32
CA PRO A 48 1.59 -3.98 -16.88
C PRO A 48 1.99 -4.37 -15.45
N PRO A 49 3.30 -4.48 -15.13
CA PRO A 49 3.76 -4.75 -13.77
C PRO A 49 3.45 -3.58 -12.84
N GLY A 50 3.08 -3.89 -11.60
CA GLY A 50 2.78 -2.90 -10.58
C GLY A 50 1.72 -3.37 -9.60
N VAL A 51 1.33 -2.52 -8.66
CA VAL A 51 0.23 -2.81 -7.71
C VAL A 51 -1.11 -2.89 -8.44
N TRP A 52 -1.38 -1.97 -9.37
CA TRP A 52 -2.66 -1.90 -10.08
C TRP A 52 -2.91 -3.03 -11.09
N ARG A 53 -1.90 -3.87 -11.37
CA ARG A 53 -2.07 -5.18 -12.01
C ARG A 53 -3.12 -6.03 -11.28
N TYR A 54 -3.25 -5.86 -9.97
CA TYR A 54 -4.12 -6.65 -9.10
C TYR A 54 -5.44 -5.93 -8.80
N ARG A 55 -5.90 -4.99 -9.63
CA ARG A 55 -7.10 -4.16 -9.39
C ARG A 55 -8.33 -4.94 -8.93
N ASP A 56 -8.54 -6.16 -9.45
CA ASP A 56 -9.68 -7.03 -9.10
C ASP A 56 -9.63 -7.55 -7.64
N LEU A 57 -8.46 -7.45 -7.01
CA LEU A 57 -8.19 -7.85 -5.62
C LEU A 57 -8.06 -6.66 -4.67
N LEU A 58 -8.12 -5.44 -5.20
CA LEU A 58 -7.95 -4.18 -4.45
C LEU A 58 -9.30 -3.50 -4.24
N PRO A 59 -9.39 -2.52 -3.33
CA PRO A 59 -10.54 -1.63 -3.26
C PRO A 59 -10.91 -1.05 -4.64
N ARG A 60 -12.20 -0.94 -4.90
CA ARG A 60 -12.75 -0.35 -6.11
C ARG A 60 -12.43 1.14 -6.13
N VAL A 61 -11.61 1.50 -7.10
CA VAL A 61 -11.19 2.86 -7.44
C VAL A 61 -11.40 3.01 -8.96
N GLU A 62 -12.02 4.10 -9.39
CA GLU A 62 -12.17 4.39 -10.82
C GLU A 62 -10.84 4.87 -11.41
N GLU A 63 -10.60 4.64 -12.70
CA GLU A 63 -9.26 4.87 -13.31
C GLU A 63 -8.72 6.30 -13.08
N HIS A 64 -9.56 7.32 -13.18
CA HIS A 64 -9.18 8.72 -12.95
C HIS A 64 -8.86 9.06 -11.48
N GLN A 65 -9.21 8.17 -10.55
CA GLN A 65 -8.96 8.28 -9.12
C GLN A 65 -7.68 7.54 -8.69
N VAL A 66 -7.09 6.71 -9.57
CA VAL A 66 -5.85 6.00 -9.28
C VAL A 66 -4.69 6.98 -9.10
N VAL A 67 -3.96 6.80 -8.00
CA VAL A 67 -2.77 7.57 -7.64
C VAL A 67 -1.60 6.60 -7.61
N THR A 68 -0.78 6.59 -8.65
CA THR A 68 0.40 5.72 -8.76
C THR A 68 1.65 6.52 -9.09
N LEU A 69 2.78 6.03 -8.61
CA LEU A 69 4.14 6.46 -8.98
C LEU A 69 4.91 5.34 -9.70
N GLY A 70 4.23 4.25 -10.08
CA GLY A 70 4.83 3.08 -10.75
C GLY A 70 5.31 1.99 -9.80
N GLU A 71 4.84 1.98 -8.55
CA GLU A 71 5.20 1.01 -7.53
C GLU A 71 4.77 -0.44 -7.82
N GLY A 72 5.51 -1.38 -7.24
CA GLY A 72 5.37 -2.80 -7.49
C GLY A 72 6.25 -3.24 -8.66
N GLY A 73 6.00 -4.45 -9.17
CA GLY A 73 6.83 -5.01 -10.25
C GLY A 73 8.32 -5.19 -9.90
N THR A 74 8.69 -5.09 -8.61
CA THR A 74 10.09 -5.04 -8.18
C THR A 74 10.85 -6.34 -8.46
N PRO A 75 12.19 -6.29 -8.64
CA PRO A 75 12.99 -7.47 -8.98
C PRO A 75 12.91 -8.60 -7.95
N LEU A 76 13.05 -9.83 -8.41
CA LEU A 76 13.31 -11.01 -7.59
C LEU A 76 14.72 -11.51 -7.94
N LEU A 77 15.69 -11.24 -7.07
CA LEU A 77 17.12 -11.41 -7.33
C LEU A 77 17.59 -12.76 -6.79
N ALA A 78 18.36 -13.51 -7.57
CA ALA A 78 19.03 -14.71 -7.07
C ALA A 78 20.24 -14.33 -6.21
N ALA A 79 20.39 -14.97 -5.04
CA ALA A 79 21.49 -14.73 -4.10
C ALA A 79 22.29 -16.01 -3.83
N PRO A 80 22.97 -16.60 -4.83
CA PRO A 80 23.59 -17.91 -4.71
C PRO A 80 24.73 -17.96 -3.68
N ARG A 81 25.54 -16.89 -3.56
CA ARG A 81 26.63 -16.83 -2.58
C ARG A 81 26.11 -16.86 -1.14
N LEU A 82 25.16 -15.99 -0.83
CA LEU A 82 24.51 -15.95 0.49
C LEU A 82 23.71 -17.23 0.74
N GLY A 83 23.08 -17.79 -0.30
CA GLY A 83 22.40 -19.08 -0.23
C GLY A 83 23.34 -20.19 0.22
N ALA A 84 24.50 -20.34 -0.41
CA ALA A 84 25.51 -21.33 -0.03
C ALA A 84 26.01 -21.15 1.41
N GLU A 85 26.27 -19.91 1.82
CA GLU A 85 26.71 -19.58 3.18
C GLU A 85 25.67 -19.96 4.25
N LEU A 86 24.39 -19.74 3.96
CA LEU A 86 23.27 -20.04 4.87
C LEU A 86 22.71 -21.47 4.72
N GLY A 87 23.24 -22.29 3.81
CA GLY A 87 22.77 -23.65 3.56
C GLY A 87 21.49 -23.77 2.72
N PHE A 88 21.13 -22.73 1.96
CA PHE A 88 19.98 -22.74 1.05
C PHE A 88 20.39 -23.06 -0.40
N GLY A 89 19.69 -24.02 -1.02
CA GLY A 89 19.92 -24.41 -2.42
C GLY A 89 19.42 -23.39 -3.46
N ALA A 90 18.44 -22.55 -3.11
CA ALA A 90 17.91 -21.50 -3.99
C ALA A 90 17.40 -20.31 -3.16
N LEU A 91 18.28 -19.39 -2.80
CA LEU A 91 17.92 -18.17 -2.09
C LEU A 91 17.55 -17.05 -3.08
N LEU A 92 16.38 -16.45 -2.89
CA LEU A 92 15.90 -15.32 -3.67
C LEU A 92 15.63 -14.11 -2.75
N VAL A 93 15.89 -12.91 -3.26
CA VAL A 93 15.66 -11.63 -2.56
C VAL A 93 14.64 -10.82 -3.34
N LYS A 94 13.51 -10.51 -2.70
CA LYS A 94 12.49 -9.61 -3.25
C LYS A 94 12.89 -8.17 -2.95
N ASP A 95 13.42 -7.47 -3.95
CA ASP A 95 14.04 -6.16 -3.75
C ASP A 95 13.01 -5.01 -3.80
N GLU A 96 12.32 -4.80 -2.69
CA GLU A 96 11.34 -3.70 -2.53
C GLU A 96 11.98 -2.31 -2.40
N THR A 97 13.31 -2.22 -2.37
CA THR A 97 14.02 -0.92 -2.32
C THR A 97 14.01 -0.20 -3.67
N ARG A 98 13.43 -0.82 -4.71
CA ARG A 98 13.24 -0.26 -6.06
C ARG A 98 11.90 0.45 -6.26
N ASN A 99 11.04 0.48 -5.24
CA ASN A 99 9.82 1.30 -5.29
C ASN A 99 10.16 2.81 -5.26
N PRO A 100 9.23 3.71 -5.67
CA PRO A 100 9.49 5.14 -5.85
C PRO A 100 10.14 5.88 -4.67
N THR A 101 9.77 5.56 -3.43
CA THR A 101 10.38 6.15 -2.21
C THR A 101 11.49 5.29 -1.61
N GLY A 102 11.79 4.15 -2.24
CA GLY A 102 12.75 3.16 -1.78
C GLY A 102 12.20 2.24 -0.70
N SER A 103 10.88 2.07 -0.61
CA SER A 103 10.22 1.31 0.45
C SER A 103 9.06 0.45 -0.07
N PHE A 104 8.84 -0.72 0.54
CA PHE A 104 7.66 -1.54 0.24
C PHE A 104 6.33 -0.85 0.60
N ILE A 105 6.36 0.17 1.48
CA ILE A 105 5.15 0.88 1.95
C ILE A 105 4.45 1.60 0.79
N ASP A 106 5.18 1.94 -0.27
CA ASP A 106 4.64 2.52 -1.50
C ASP A 106 3.46 1.71 -2.05
N ARG A 107 3.52 0.38 -1.91
CA ARG A 107 2.44 -0.52 -2.36
C ARG A 107 1.12 -0.30 -1.63
N GLY A 108 1.18 0.05 -0.36
CA GLY A 108 -0.01 0.40 0.44
C GLY A 108 -0.40 1.87 0.23
N ALA A 109 0.59 2.75 0.13
CA ALA A 109 0.38 4.19 0.00
C ALA A 109 -0.38 4.55 -1.28
N THR A 110 -0.11 3.88 -2.40
CA THR A 110 -0.87 4.05 -3.64
C THR A 110 -2.36 3.72 -3.47
N VAL A 111 -2.67 2.60 -2.82
CA VAL A 111 -4.06 2.16 -2.59
C VAL A 111 -4.75 3.14 -1.64
N LEU A 112 -4.08 3.49 -0.55
CA LEU A 112 -4.59 4.44 0.44
C LEU A 112 -4.87 5.80 -0.18
N ALA A 113 -3.94 6.38 -0.95
CA ALA A 113 -4.11 7.68 -1.56
C ALA A 113 -5.23 7.68 -2.62
N SER A 114 -5.37 6.57 -3.36
CA SER A 114 -6.43 6.41 -4.35
C SER A 114 -7.82 6.29 -3.72
N VAL A 115 -7.95 5.53 -2.63
CA VAL A 115 -9.19 5.45 -1.85
C VAL A 115 -9.49 6.79 -1.18
N ALA A 116 -8.50 7.46 -0.60
CA ALA A 116 -8.66 8.78 -0.01
C ALA A 116 -9.14 9.82 -1.05
N LYS A 117 -8.58 9.79 -2.26
CA LYS A 117 -9.02 10.63 -3.39
C LYS A 117 -10.45 10.31 -3.81
N ARG A 118 -10.81 9.03 -3.92
CA ARG A 118 -12.18 8.56 -4.21
C ARG A 118 -13.19 9.10 -3.19
N ASP A 119 -12.82 9.05 -1.91
CA ASP A 119 -13.70 9.41 -0.80
C ASP A 119 -13.69 10.93 -0.48
N GLY A 120 -13.01 11.75 -1.28
CA GLY A 120 -12.95 13.20 -1.10
C GLY A 120 -12.18 13.65 0.14
N VAL A 121 -11.28 12.82 0.65
CA VAL A 121 -10.41 13.15 1.80
C VAL A 121 -9.49 14.30 1.40
N ARG A 122 -9.48 15.36 2.20
CA ARG A 122 -8.65 16.55 1.96
C ARG A 122 -7.33 16.57 2.73
N ARG A 123 -7.25 15.76 3.79
CA ARG A 123 -6.10 15.73 4.69
C ARG A 123 -5.90 14.36 5.31
N VAL A 124 -4.65 13.94 5.42
CA VAL A 124 -4.22 12.77 6.20
C VAL A 124 -3.31 13.20 7.34
N LEU A 125 -3.36 12.45 8.44
CA LEU A 125 -2.48 12.65 9.59
C LEU A 125 -1.76 11.34 9.89
N CYS A 126 -0.46 11.43 10.17
CA CYS A 126 0.36 10.29 10.55
C CYS A 126 1.43 10.72 11.55
N THR A 127 1.77 9.85 12.49
CA THR A 127 2.98 9.98 13.31
C THR A 127 3.92 8.83 12.95
N THR A 128 5.17 9.15 12.62
CA THR A 128 6.12 8.14 12.12
C THR A 128 7.55 8.62 12.29
N THR A 129 8.48 7.66 12.20
CA THR A 129 9.92 7.91 12.26
C THR A 129 10.66 7.49 10.98
N GLY A 130 9.95 7.13 9.91
CA GLY A 130 10.60 6.61 8.71
C GLY A 130 9.70 6.44 7.48
N ASN A 131 9.82 5.29 6.84
CA ASN A 131 9.27 5.02 5.51
C ASN A 131 7.79 5.37 5.32
N LEU A 132 6.96 5.17 6.35
CA LEU A 132 5.52 5.46 6.23
C LEU A 132 5.27 6.94 5.93
N GLY A 133 6.01 7.85 6.56
CA GLY A 133 5.86 9.28 6.30
C GLY A 133 6.31 9.64 4.89
N ALA A 134 7.44 9.10 4.44
CA ALA A 134 7.96 9.38 3.10
C ALA A 134 7.02 8.88 2.00
N SER A 135 6.52 7.65 2.11
CA SER A 135 5.51 7.12 1.20
C SER A 135 4.22 7.92 1.29
N LEU A 136 3.71 8.23 2.49
CA LEU A 136 2.46 8.98 2.62
C LEU A 136 2.57 10.36 1.94
N ALA A 137 3.61 11.13 2.27
CA ALA A 137 3.86 12.45 1.67
C ALA A 137 3.89 12.39 0.14
N ALA A 138 4.67 11.45 -0.44
CA ALA A 138 4.80 11.32 -1.89
C ALA A 138 3.46 11.07 -2.60
N TYR A 139 2.67 10.11 -2.09
CA TYR A 139 1.43 9.71 -2.74
C TYR A 139 0.29 10.71 -2.48
N THR A 140 0.21 11.31 -1.29
CA THR A 140 -0.81 12.34 -1.03
C THR A 140 -0.51 13.63 -1.76
N ALA A 141 0.75 14.02 -1.92
CA ALA A 141 1.14 15.15 -2.77
C ALA A 141 0.68 14.92 -4.23
N LYS A 142 0.93 13.73 -4.78
CA LYS A 142 0.44 13.35 -6.13
C LYS A 142 -1.09 13.38 -6.23
N ALA A 143 -1.79 13.07 -5.14
CA ALA A 143 -3.25 13.06 -5.07
C ALA A 143 -3.88 14.45 -4.84
N GLY A 144 -3.09 15.47 -4.48
CA GLY A 144 -3.60 16.78 -4.04
C GLY A 144 -4.23 16.74 -2.64
N ILE A 145 -3.77 15.84 -1.78
CA ILE A 145 -4.26 15.66 -0.40
C ILE A 145 -3.19 16.18 0.57
N GLU A 146 -3.58 17.03 1.53
CA GLU A 146 -2.64 17.58 2.52
C GLU A 146 -2.13 16.49 3.46
N ALA A 147 -0.80 16.33 3.58
CA ALA A 147 -0.19 15.44 4.56
C ALA A 147 0.25 16.21 5.80
N ARG A 148 -0.14 15.74 6.99
CA ARG A 148 0.42 16.22 8.25
C ARG A 148 1.15 15.10 8.96
N ILE A 149 2.47 15.17 8.95
CA ILE A 149 3.32 14.12 9.50
C ILE A 149 3.97 14.63 10.77
N GLY A 150 3.59 14.03 11.90
CA GLY A 150 4.25 14.23 13.19
C GLY A 150 5.58 13.48 13.23
N ILE A 151 6.66 14.23 13.41
CA ILE A 151 8.04 13.74 13.40
C ILE A 151 8.52 13.53 14.83
N HIS A 152 9.12 12.37 15.11
CA HIS A 152 9.82 12.12 16.37
C HIS A 152 11.27 12.63 16.28
N PRO A 153 11.91 13.06 17.39
CA PRO A 153 13.32 13.49 17.38
C PRO A 153 14.31 12.47 16.77
N ASN A 154 13.99 11.18 16.85
CA ASN A 154 14.82 10.08 16.33
C ASN A 154 14.42 9.64 14.90
N THR A 155 13.77 10.51 14.13
CA THR A 155 13.38 10.20 12.74
C THR A 155 14.63 10.10 11.86
N ASP A 156 14.68 9.09 10.98
CA ASP A 156 15.74 8.96 10.01
C ASP A 156 15.83 10.23 9.13
N GLN A 157 17.02 10.83 9.05
CA GLN A 157 17.22 12.10 8.34
C GLN A 157 16.91 11.99 6.85
N GLY A 158 17.28 10.87 6.22
CA GLY A 158 16.98 10.64 4.81
C GLY A 158 15.47 10.60 4.55
N LYS A 159 14.71 9.96 5.44
CA LYS A 159 13.25 9.93 5.36
C LYS A 159 12.61 11.27 5.70
N LEU A 160 13.15 12.01 6.66
CA LEU A 160 12.70 13.38 6.92
C LEU A 160 12.87 14.27 5.69
N TYR A 161 14.01 14.20 5.00
CA TYR A 161 14.22 14.97 3.78
C TYR A 161 13.28 14.54 2.64
N GLN A 162 13.00 13.24 2.48
CA GLN A 162 11.98 12.80 1.53
C GLN A 162 10.60 13.40 1.86
N MET A 163 10.18 13.39 3.12
CA MET A 163 8.90 13.98 3.54
C MET A 163 8.86 15.47 3.20
N ILE A 164 9.90 16.23 3.56
CA ILE A 164 9.97 17.68 3.27
C ILE A 164 9.96 17.95 1.76
N ALA A 165 10.67 17.15 0.97
CA ALA A 165 10.77 17.33 -0.48
C ALA A 165 9.44 17.10 -1.22
N TYR A 166 8.58 16.21 -0.70
CA TYR A 166 7.27 15.94 -1.30
C TYR A 166 6.19 16.94 -0.88
N GLY A 167 6.41 17.69 0.20
CA GLY A 167 5.46 18.66 0.78
C GLY A 167 4.55 18.07 1.85
#